data_AF-A0A2T9JFW8-F1
#
_entry.id   AF-A0A2T9JFW8-F1
#
_cell.length_a   1.000
_cell.length_b   1.000
_cell.length_c   1.000
_cell.angle_alpha   90.00
_cell.angle_beta   90.00
_cell.angle_gamma   90.00
#
_symmetry.space_group_name_H-M   'P 1'
#
loop_
_entity.id
_entity.type
_entity.pdbx_description
1 polymer ?
#
loop_
_entity_poly.entity_id
_entity_poly.type
_entity_poly.pdbx_seq_one_letter_code
_entity_poly.pdbx_strand_id
1 'polypeptide(L)'
;MATSAAAAQADFVLSPAEQTTIEKAAIAREAALAEARRLPPPLPAPLPTERKPAACRMTSIPEVALCHEKVRLQGKWVERDVRYVQGAGGVGWLDFQGTYEIVAGRYRLASDARGEALRLCWERDALTCETVLGPRIDQYGGDERYVVITRHDAPDETPRFYYVEAQPDSAGKVHGPLTASAFAREKLKLALPEFDGIIVSR
;
A
#
# COMPACT_ATOMS: atom_id res chain seq x y z
N MET A 1 32.59 -21.94 1.20
CA MET A 1 31.89 -21.69 -0.08
C MET A 1 31.04 -20.46 0.13
N ALA A 2 31.39 -19.35 -0.50
CA ALA A 2 30.61 -18.11 -0.42
C ALA A 2 29.45 -18.23 -1.42
N THR A 3 28.27 -18.55 -0.94
CA THR A 3 27.03 -18.30 -1.70
C THR A 3 26.84 -16.80 -1.77
N SER A 4 27.39 -16.18 -2.81
CA SER A 4 26.94 -14.87 -3.26
C SER A 4 25.47 -15.03 -3.61
N ALA A 5 24.57 -14.62 -2.71
CA ALA A 5 23.18 -14.44 -3.04
C ALA A 5 23.16 -13.44 -4.21
N ALA A 6 22.90 -13.94 -5.42
CA ALA A 6 22.73 -13.09 -6.58
C ALA A 6 21.62 -12.10 -6.21
N ALA A 7 21.96 -10.81 -6.15
CA ALA A 7 20.96 -9.77 -5.97
C ALA A 7 19.91 -9.99 -7.07
N ALA A 8 18.65 -10.16 -6.66
CA ALA A 8 17.58 -10.48 -7.60
C ALA A 8 17.57 -9.45 -8.74
N GLN A 9 17.63 -9.92 -9.98
CA GLN A 9 17.70 -9.09 -11.17
C GLN A 9 16.49 -8.13 -11.22
N ALA A 10 16.73 -6.87 -11.58
CA ALA A 10 15.66 -5.91 -11.82
C ALA A 10 14.86 -6.31 -13.07
N ASP A 11 13.54 -6.12 -13.03
CA ASP A 11 12.67 -6.37 -14.19
C ASP A 11 12.85 -5.26 -15.24
N PHE A 12 13.07 -4.03 -14.77
CA PHE A 12 13.40 -2.88 -15.61
C PHE A 12 14.13 -1.80 -14.78
N VAL A 13 14.60 -0.75 -15.45
CA VAL A 13 15.29 0.38 -14.82
C VAL A 13 14.65 1.68 -15.30
N LEU A 14 14.24 2.53 -14.36
CA LEU A 14 13.78 3.88 -14.67
C LEU A 14 14.96 4.84 -14.76
N SER A 15 15.06 5.53 -15.89
CA SER A 15 16.05 6.59 -16.09
C SER A 15 15.78 7.79 -15.16
N PRO A 16 16.81 8.60 -14.86
CA PRO A 16 16.63 9.87 -14.14
C PRO A 16 15.57 10.81 -14.78
N ALA A 17 15.45 10.78 -16.11
CA ALA A 17 14.49 11.60 -16.85
C ALA A 17 13.05 11.12 -16.67
N GLU A 18 12.82 9.80 -16.68
CA GLU A 18 11.51 9.21 -16.40
C GLU A 18 11.08 9.49 -14.96
N GLN A 19 11.98 9.27 -13.97
CA GLN A 19 11.70 9.60 -12.57
C GLN A 19 11.33 11.07 -12.38
N THR A 20 12.02 11.98 -13.06
CA THR A 20 11.71 13.42 -13.01
C THR A 20 10.35 13.72 -13.64
N THR A 21 10.01 13.04 -14.74
CA THR A 21 8.70 13.18 -15.40
C THR A 21 7.57 12.70 -14.48
N ILE A 22 7.75 11.56 -13.82
CA ILE A 22 6.78 10.99 -12.87
C ILE A 22 6.53 11.96 -11.71
N GLU A 23 7.59 12.48 -11.08
CA GLU A 23 7.47 13.41 -9.96
C GLU A 23 6.78 14.73 -10.36
N LYS A 24 7.11 15.28 -11.53
CA LYS A 24 6.44 16.48 -12.05
C LYS A 24 4.96 16.24 -12.31
N ALA A 25 4.61 15.08 -12.87
CA ALA A 25 3.21 14.70 -13.09
C ALA A 25 2.46 14.55 -11.75
N ALA A 26 3.10 13.97 -10.73
CA ALA A 26 2.53 13.83 -9.40
C ALA A 26 2.24 15.21 -8.76
N ILE A 27 3.20 16.14 -8.81
CA ILE A 27 3.03 17.51 -8.28
C ILE A 27 1.92 18.26 -9.01
N ALA A 28 1.90 18.20 -10.36
CA ALA A 28 0.86 18.86 -11.15
C ALA A 28 -0.55 18.32 -10.81
N ARG A 29 -0.66 17.01 -10.59
CA ARG A 29 -1.91 16.38 -10.17
C ARG A 29 -2.32 16.80 -8.76
N GLU A 30 -1.40 16.82 -7.79
CA GLU A 30 -1.70 17.29 -6.43
C GLU A 30 -2.18 18.75 -6.41
N ALA A 31 -1.54 19.61 -7.22
CA ALA A 31 -1.98 20.99 -7.40
C ALA A 31 -3.40 21.06 -7.98
N ALA A 32 -3.70 20.26 -9.02
CA ALA A 32 -5.04 20.18 -9.62
C ALA A 32 -6.10 19.66 -8.63
N LEU A 33 -5.75 18.69 -7.78
CA LEU A 33 -6.65 18.19 -6.74
C LEU A 33 -6.91 19.24 -5.65
N ALA A 34 -5.89 20.00 -5.25
CA ALA A 34 -6.05 21.09 -4.30
C ALA A 34 -6.95 22.19 -4.87
N GLU A 35 -6.73 22.58 -6.13
CA GLU A 35 -7.56 23.55 -6.84
C GLU A 35 -9.03 23.09 -6.93
N ALA A 36 -9.27 21.84 -7.33
CA ALA A 36 -10.61 21.25 -7.40
C ALA A 36 -11.32 21.25 -6.04
N ARG A 37 -10.56 21.13 -4.94
CA ARG A 37 -11.07 21.18 -3.56
C ARG A 37 -11.12 22.60 -2.97
N ARG A 38 -10.74 23.62 -3.74
CA ARG A 38 -10.61 25.02 -3.28
C ARG A 38 -9.71 25.16 -2.06
N LEU A 39 -8.67 24.32 -1.99
CA LEU A 39 -7.65 24.35 -0.97
C LEU A 39 -6.42 25.11 -1.50
N PRO A 40 -5.62 25.73 -0.62
CA PRO A 40 -4.34 26.28 -1.04
C PRO A 40 -3.47 25.15 -1.62
N PRO A 41 -2.66 25.44 -2.65
CA PRO A 41 -1.76 24.44 -3.20
C PRO A 41 -0.78 23.96 -2.12
N PRO A 42 -0.48 22.66 -2.04
CA PRO A 42 0.47 22.14 -1.07
C PRO A 42 1.84 22.77 -1.30
N LEU A 43 2.56 23.07 -0.21
CA LEU A 43 3.97 23.44 -0.30
C LEU A 43 4.73 22.25 -0.92
N PRO A 44 5.40 22.42 -2.07
CA PRO A 44 6.09 21.31 -2.69
C PRO A 44 7.22 20.82 -1.79
N ALA A 45 7.30 19.50 -1.61
CA ALA A 45 8.43 18.88 -0.94
C ALA A 45 9.75 19.27 -1.66
N PRO A 46 10.90 19.26 -0.96
CA PRO A 46 12.20 19.50 -1.59
C PRO A 46 12.38 18.54 -2.77
N LEU A 47 12.54 19.10 -3.97
CA LEU A 47 12.77 18.30 -5.17
C LEU A 47 14.21 17.80 -5.19
N PRO A 48 14.45 16.54 -5.59
CA PRO A 48 15.79 16.06 -5.86
C PRO A 48 16.51 16.93 -6.89
N THR A 49 17.75 17.33 -6.58
CA THR A 49 18.61 18.04 -7.54
C THR A 49 19.28 17.09 -8.52
N GLU A 50 19.47 15.83 -8.12
CA GLU A 50 20.07 14.77 -8.94
C GLU A 50 19.39 13.43 -8.64
N ARG A 51 19.43 12.52 -9.62
CA ARG A 51 18.88 11.17 -9.53
C ARG A 51 19.83 10.16 -10.17
N LYS A 52 19.88 8.94 -9.65
CA LYS A 52 20.48 7.78 -10.31
C LYS A 52 19.38 6.92 -10.95
N PRO A 53 19.70 6.07 -11.94
CA PRO A 53 18.73 5.09 -12.44
C PRO A 53 18.18 4.23 -11.29
N ALA A 54 16.87 3.98 -11.30
CA ALA A 54 16.20 3.22 -10.24
C ALA A 54 15.90 1.81 -10.74
N ALA A 55 16.36 0.80 -10.00
CA ALA A 55 16.08 -0.59 -10.29
C ALA A 55 14.66 -0.95 -9.81
N CYS A 56 13.85 -1.52 -10.69
CA CYS A 56 12.44 -1.76 -10.45
C CYS A 56 12.08 -3.23 -10.59
N ARG A 57 11.12 -3.68 -9.78
CA ARG A 57 10.55 -5.02 -9.86
C ARG A 57 9.04 -4.96 -9.76
N MET A 58 8.35 -5.75 -10.57
CA MET A 58 6.92 -5.91 -10.52
C MET A 58 6.52 -6.57 -9.20
N THR A 59 5.44 -6.06 -8.61
CA THR A 59 4.84 -6.65 -7.41
C THR A 59 3.74 -7.64 -7.80
N SER A 60 3.20 -8.38 -6.82
CA SER A 60 1.99 -9.19 -7.03
C SER A 60 0.71 -8.35 -7.20
N ILE A 61 0.76 -7.06 -6.91
CA ILE A 61 -0.33 -6.13 -7.23
C ILE A 61 -0.22 -5.81 -8.72
N PRO A 62 -1.27 -6.08 -9.52
CA PRO A 62 -1.25 -5.82 -10.96
C PRO A 62 -0.82 -4.39 -11.27
N GLU A 63 0.03 -4.23 -12.28
CA GLU A 63 0.50 -2.93 -12.80
C GLU A 63 1.34 -2.10 -11.82
N VAL A 64 1.63 -2.60 -10.61
CA VAL A 64 2.43 -1.90 -9.61
C VAL A 64 3.84 -2.48 -9.54
N ALA A 65 4.84 -1.61 -9.61
CA ALA A 65 6.25 -1.94 -9.43
C ALA A 65 6.80 -1.27 -8.15
N LEU A 66 7.72 -1.95 -7.47
CA LEU A 66 8.56 -1.38 -6.42
C LEU A 66 9.91 -1.03 -7.01
N CYS A 67 10.32 0.23 -6.86
CA CYS A 67 11.58 0.76 -7.37
C CYS A 67 12.45 1.29 -6.24
N HIS A 68 13.72 0.93 -6.27
CA HIS A 68 14.71 1.45 -5.35
C HIS A 68 15.38 2.69 -5.96
N GLU A 69 15.04 3.87 -5.44
CA GLU A 69 15.57 5.14 -5.91
C GLU A 69 16.76 5.59 -5.08
N LYS A 70 17.71 6.25 -5.76
CA LYS A 70 18.78 7.01 -5.12
C LYS A 70 18.78 8.45 -5.63
N VAL A 71 18.41 9.37 -4.74
CA VAL A 71 18.13 10.77 -5.08
C VAL A 71 18.96 11.72 -4.21
N ARG A 72 19.30 12.90 -4.75
CA ARG A 72 20.02 13.93 -4.00
C ARG A 72 19.06 14.98 -3.47
N LEU A 73 18.79 14.93 -2.17
CA LEU A 73 17.90 15.85 -1.46
C LEU A 73 18.71 16.73 -0.52
N GLN A 74 18.53 18.05 -0.61
CA GLN A 74 19.22 19.03 0.25
C GLN A 74 20.75 18.78 0.34
N GLY A 75 21.37 18.41 -0.79
CA GLY A 75 22.79 18.15 -0.90
C GLY A 75 23.25 16.73 -0.53
N LYS A 76 22.40 15.88 0.06
CA LYS A 76 22.72 14.51 0.49
C LYS A 76 22.07 13.45 -0.40
N TRP A 77 22.77 12.35 -0.62
CA TRP A 77 22.19 11.16 -1.26
C TRP A 77 21.30 10.42 -0.26
N VAL A 78 20.08 10.10 -0.68
CA VAL A 78 19.07 9.37 0.07
C VAL A 78 18.59 8.21 -0.79
N GLU A 79 18.44 7.04 -0.18
CA GLU A 79 17.84 5.86 -0.79
C GLU A 79 16.42 5.69 -0.28
N ARG A 80 15.49 5.35 -1.17
CA ARG A 80 14.08 5.15 -0.84
C ARG A 80 13.43 4.13 -1.75
N ASP A 81 12.50 3.37 -1.21
CA ASP A 81 11.64 2.49 -2.00
C ASP A 81 10.35 3.25 -2.37
N VAL A 82 10.03 3.27 -3.66
CA VAL A 82 8.88 3.98 -4.21
C VAL A 82 8.06 3.00 -5.05
N ARG A 83 6.74 3.06 -4.91
CA ARG A 83 5.84 2.28 -5.76
C ARG A 83 5.40 3.13 -6.94
N TYR A 84 5.48 2.55 -8.14
CA TYR A 84 4.97 3.16 -9.37
C TYR A 84 3.88 2.28 -9.95
N VAL A 85 2.91 2.91 -10.60
CA VAL A 85 1.84 2.25 -11.34
C VAL A 85 2.00 2.48 -12.83
N GLN A 86 1.76 1.46 -13.62
CA GLN A 86 1.82 1.55 -15.08
C GLN A 86 0.70 2.48 -15.59
N GLY A 87 1.04 3.36 -16.53
CA GLY A 87 0.06 4.26 -17.15
C GLY A 87 -0.97 3.52 -18.00
N ALA A 88 -2.09 4.18 -18.28
CA ALA A 88 -3.17 3.61 -19.09
C ALA A 88 -2.65 3.10 -20.45
N GLY A 89 -3.13 1.92 -20.86
CA GLY A 89 -2.65 1.26 -22.09
C GLY A 89 -1.21 0.74 -22.01
N GLY A 90 -0.63 0.66 -20.81
CA GLY A 90 0.73 0.18 -20.59
C GLY A 90 1.82 1.22 -20.87
N VAL A 91 1.44 2.48 -21.11
CA VAL A 91 2.37 3.53 -21.54
C VAL A 91 2.91 4.32 -20.35
N GLY A 92 4.21 4.22 -20.13
CA GLY A 92 4.92 4.97 -19.09
C GLY A 92 4.54 4.54 -17.67
N TRP A 93 5.03 5.32 -16.72
CA TRP A 93 4.86 5.08 -15.28
C TRP A 93 4.32 6.34 -14.61
N LEU A 94 3.58 6.13 -13.53
CA LEU A 94 3.01 7.18 -12.71
C LEU A 94 3.27 6.86 -11.24
N ASP A 95 3.25 7.88 -10.40
CA ASP A 95 3.33 7.73 -8.96
C ASP A 95 2.11 6.97 -8.42
N PHE A 96 2.34 5.91 -7.63
CA PHE A 96 1.29 5.11 -7.03
C PHE A 96 0.62 5.89 -5.90
N GLN A 97 -0.67 6.18 -6.07
CA GLN A 97 -1.47 6.99 -5.12
C GLN A 97 -2.41 6.14 -4.26
N GLY A 98 -2.28 4.82 -4.40
CA GLY A 98 -3.03 3.87 -3.63
C GLY A 98 -2.52 3.73 -2.19
N THR A 99 -3.29 3.03 -1.36
CA THR A 99 -2.88 2.71 0.00
C THR A 99 -1.91 1.53 -0.03
N TYR A 100 -0.77 1.64 0.64
CA TYR A 100 0.10 0.51 0.96
C TYR A 100 0.70 0.74 2.35
N GLU A 101 -0.08 0.43 3.39
CA GLU A 101 0.27 0.75 4.78
C GLU A 101 0.36 -0.50 5.65
N ILE A 102 1.18 -0.41 6.69
CA ILE A 102 1.37 -1.49 7.67
C ILE A 102 0.16 -1.50 8.61
N VAL A 103 -0.51 -2.64 8.72
CA VAL A 103 -1.55 -2.87 9.74
C VAL A 103 -0.91 -3.46 10.99
N ALA A 104 -0.29 -4.64 10.84
CA ALA A 104 0.44 -5.31 11.91
C ALA A 104 1.45 -6.28 11.34
N GLY A 105 2.70 -6.25 11.81
CA GLY A 105 3.75 -7.16 11.35
C GLY A 105 3.91 -7.16 9.83
N ARG A 106 3.59 -8.28 9.18
CA ARG A 106 3.63 -8.47 7.71
C ARG A 106 2.31 -8.16 7.00
N TYR A 107 1.25 -7.84 7.73
CA TYR A 107 -0.02 -7.47 7.14
C TYR A 107 0.01 -6.03 6.63
N ARG A 108 -0.47 -5.84 5.41
CA ARG A 108 -0.58 -4.56 4.74
C ARG A 108 -2.01 -4.34 4.30
N LEU A 109 -2.47 -3.09 4.38
CA LEU A 109 -3.57 -2.64 3.55
C LEU A 109 -3.02 -2.17 2.23
N ALA A 110 -3.38 -2.86 1.16
CA ALA A 110 -2.92 -2.61 -0.19
C ALA A 110 -4.11 -2.33 -1.10
N SER A 111 -4.10 -1.19 -1.78
CA SER A 111 -5.04 -0.93 -2.83
C SER A 111 -4.58 -1.50 -4.17
N ASP A 112 -5.50 -1.65 -5.11
CA ASP A 112 -5.12 -1.88 -6.50
C ASP A 112 -4.46 -0.64 -7.14
N ALA A 113 -3.98 -0.82 -8.37
CA ALA A 113 -3.36 0.21 -9.21
C ALA A 113 -4.20 1.49 -9.33
N ARG A 114 -5.53 1.35 -9.32
CA ARG A 114 -6.47 2.48 -9.47
C ARG A 114 -6.82 3.13 -8.13
N GLY A 115 -6.44 2.53 -7.01
CA GLY A 115 -6.86 2.95 -5.68
C GLY A 115 -8.34 2.69 -5.41
N GLU A 116 -8.98 1.80 -6.19
CA GLU A 116 -10.43 1.56 -6.15
C GLU A 116 -10.78 0.40 -5.20
N ALA A 117 -10.01 -0.69 -5.24
CA ALA A 117 -10.14 -1.81 -4.32
C ALA A 117 -9.11 -1.71 -3.20
N LEU A 118 -9.52 -1.93 -1.94
CA LEU A 118 -8.63 -2.02 -0.78
C LEU A 118 -8.67 -3.42 -0.16
N ARG A 119 -7.50 -4.04 -0.02
CA ARG A 119 -7.37 -5.43 0.45
C ARG A 119 -6.42 -5.48 1.64
N LEU A 120 -6.72 -6.33 2.59
CA LEU A 120 -5.75 -6.81 3.56
C LEU A 120 -4.95 -7.90 2.86
N CYS A 121 -3.65 -7.75 2.83
CA CYS A 121 -2.75 -8.74 2.29
C CYS A 121 -1.61 -9.04 3.26
N TRP A 122 -1.08 -10.26 3.19
CA TRP A 122 0.09 -10.68 3.94
C TRP A 122 1.31 -10.63 3.03
N GLU A 123 2.30 -9.84 3.44
CA GLU A 123 3.54 -9.62 2.71
C GLU A 123 4.50 -10.80 2.96
N ARG A 124 4.68 -11.65 1.95
CA ARG A 124 5.69 -12.71 2.00
C ARG A 124 7.10 -12.11 1.92
N ASP A 125 7.22 -11.13 1.03
CA ASP A 125 8.42 -10.33 0.76
C ASP A 125 7.98 -8.97 0.20
N ALA A 126 8.91 -8.02 0.06
CA ALA A 126 8.59 -6.65 -0.37
C ALA A 126 7.85 -6.54 -1.73
N LEU A 127 7.85 -7.60 -2.55
CA LEU A 127 7.23 -7.64 -3.86
C LEU A 127 5.97 -8.49 -3.90
N THR A 128 5.84 -9.46 -3.00
CA THR A 128 4.73 -10.42 -3.00
C THR A 128 3.82 -10.18 -1.79
N CYS A 129 2.60 -9.75 -2.08
CA CYS A 129 1.49 -9.77 -1.14
C CYS A 129 0.44 -10.82 -1.53
N GLU A 130 0.08 -11.69 -0.59
CA GLU A 130 -1.02 -12.64 -0.70
C GLU A 130 -2.29 -12.00 -0.14
N THR A 131 -3.38 -11.99 -0.90
CA THR A 131 -4.63 -11.38 -0.44
C THR A 131 -5.28 -12.24 0.64
N VAL A 132 -5.50 -11.65 1.82
CA VAL A 132 -6.14 -12.28 2.98
C VAL A 132 -7.63 -11.94 3.02
N LEU A 133 -7.96 -10.67 2.80
CA LEU A 133 -9.33 -10.17 2.84
C LEU A 133 -9.50 -8.93 1.95
N GLY A 134 -10.72 -8.66 1.47
CA GLY A 134 -11.04 -7.53 0.59
C GLY A 134 -12.15 -7.87 -0.40
N PRO A 135 -12.45 -7.02 -1.39
CA PRO A 135 -11.72 -5.81 -1.83
C PRO A 135 -12.22 -4.49 -1.24
N ARG A 136 -13.06 -4.51 -0.20
CA ARG A 136 -13.55 -3.30 0.46
C ARG A 136 -13.34 -3.43 1.96
N ILE A 137 -12.50 -2.57 2.53
CA ILE A 137 -12.18 -2.52 3.95
C ILE A 137 -12.44 -1.10 4.40
N ASP A 138 -13.33 -0.93 5.38
CA ASP A 138 -13.73 0.40 5.85
C ASP A 138 -13.02 0.78 7.15
N GLN A 139 -12.79 -0.20 8.02
CA GLN A 139 -11.99 0.00 9.23
C GLN A 139 -11.09 -1.20 9.45
N TYR A 140 -9.96 -0.95 10.10
CA TYR A 140 -8.99 -1.97 10.42
C TYR A 140 -8.30 -1.67 11.75
N GLY A 141 -7.64 -2.69 12.28
CA GLY A 141 -6.63 -2.53 13.30
C GLY A 141 -5.90 -3.84 13.53
N GLY A 142 -4.78 -3.80 14.22
CA GLY A 142 -4.02 -5.03 14.42
C GLY A 142 -2.95 -4.94 15.49
N ASP A 143 -2.58 -6.12 15.96
CA ASP A 143 -1.44 -6.36 16.84
C ASP A 143 -0.65 -7.59 16.36
N GLU A 144 0.30 -8.05 17.16
CA GLU A 144 1.15 -9.21 16.82
C GLU A 144 0.36 -10.52 16.63
N ARG A 145 -0.87 -10.62 17.15
CA ARG A 145 -1.67 -11.86 17.17
C ARG A 145 -2.89 -11.79 16.27
N TYR A 146 -3.52 -10.63 16.13
CA TYR A 146 -4.77 -10.49 15.41
C TYR A 146 -4.79 -9.23 14.54
N VAL A 147 -5.43 -9.36 13.38
CA VAL A 147 -5.87 -8.21 12.57
C VAL A 147 -7.39 -8.20 12.54
N VAL A 148 -8.01 -7.08 12.88
CA VAL A 148 -9.47 -6.91 12.83
C VAL A 148 -9.85 -6.04 11.63
N ILE A 149 -10.94 -6.40 10.96
CA ILE A 149 -11.43 -5.69 9.78
C ILE A 149 -12.94 -5.51 9.86
N THR A 150 -13.43 -4.34 9.46
CA THR A 150 -14.83 -4.15 9.09
C THR A 150 -14.97 -3.90 7.59
N ARG A 151 -16.04 -4.43 7.01
CA ARG A 151 -16.40 -4.19 5.61
C ARG A 151 -17.90 -4.06 5.40
N HIS A 152 -18.26 -3.22 4.44
CA HIS A 152 -19.59 -3.15 3.85
C HIS A 152 -19.54 -3.79 2.46
N ASP A 153 -20.40 -4.76 2.20
CA ASP A 153 -20.50 -5.36 0.86
C ASP A 153 -21.20 -4.39 -0.12
N ALA A 154 -22.12 -3.57 0.38
CA ALA A 154 -22.75 -2.45 -0.33
C ALA A 154 -22.90 -1.22 0.61
N PRO A 155 -22.99 0.02 0.07
CA PRO A 155 -23.09 1.24 0.89
C PRO A 155 -24.21 1.22 1.96
N ASP A 156 -25.33 0.56 1.67
CA ASP A 156 -26.50 0.48 2.57
C ASP A 156 -26.58 -0.85 3.35
N GLU A 157 -25.57 -1.72 3.24
CA GLU A 157 -25.57 -3.00 3.95
C GLU A 157 -25.08 -2.86 5.40
N THR A 158 -25.52 -3.76 6.29
CA THR A 158 -24.96 -3.83 7.64
C THR A 158 -23.48 -4.20 7.59
N PRO A 159 -22.59 -3.50 8.34
CA PRO A 159 -21.17 -3.84 8.39
C PRO A 159 -20.96 -5.28 8.89
N ARG A 160 -20.04 -5.97 8.22
CA ARG A 160 -19.57 -7.30 8.58
C ARG A 160 -18.19 -7.22 9.19
N PHE A 161 -17.99 -7.97 10.26
CA PHE A 161 -16.77 -7.95 11.05
C PHE A 161 -15.97 -9.23 10.83
N TYR A 162 -14.66 -9.08 10.75
CA TYR A 162 -13.72 -10.19 10.58
C TYR A 162 -12.55 -10.00 11.52
N TYR A 163 -11.91 -11.11 11.90
CA TYR A 163 -10.56 -11.08 12.44
C TYR A 163 -9.70 -12.13 11.75
N VAL A 164 -8.40 -11.85 11.65
CA VAL A 164 -7.39 -12.77 11.14
C VAL A 164 -6.50 -13.15 12.30
N GLU A 165 -6.38 -14.44 12.57
CA GLU A 165 -5.35 -14.96 13.47
C GLU A 165 -4.02 -14.94 12.73
N ALA A 166 -3.13 -14.04 13.16
CA ALA A 166 -1.83 -13.81 12.55
C ALA A 166 -0.95 -15.05 12.70
N GLN A 167 -0.25 -15.40 11.63
CA GLN A 167 0.74 -16.47 11.64
C GLN A 167 2.10 -15.89 11.21
N PRO A 168 3.22 -16.32 11.81
CA PRO A 168 4.55 -15.76 11.48
C PRO A 168 4.92 -15.93 10.00
N ASP A 169 4.56 -17.08 9.44
CA ASP A 169 5.05 -17.55 8.14
C ASP A 169 3.93 -17.80 7.10
N SER A 170 2.71 -17.32 7.36
CA SER A 170 1.61 -17.45 6.41
C SER A 170 0.58 -16.32 6.53
N ALA A 171 -0.32 -16.26 5.54
CA ALA A 171 -1.44 -15.32 5.46
C ALA A 171 -2.37 -15.32 6.70
N GLY A 172 -2.24 -16.30 7.59
CA GLY A 172 -3.07 -16.44 8.77
C GLY A 172 -4.45 -17.01 8.44
N LYS A 173 -5.26 -17.17 9.48
CA LYS A 173 -6.61 -17.74 9.34
C LYS A 173 -7.65 -16.65 9.50
N VAL A 174 -8.56 -16.55 8.54
CA VAL A 174 -9.67 -15.59 8.57
C VAL A 174 -10.86 -16.17 9.34
N HIS A 175 -11.45 -15.38 10.23
CA HIS A 175 -12.65 -15.67 10.99
C HIS A 175 -13.73 -14.63 10.68
N GLY A 176 -14.91 -15.09 10.29
CA GLY A 176 -16.07 -14.26 9.92
C GLY A 176 -16.77 -14.74 8.64
N PRO A 177 -17.76 -13.98 8.12
CA PRO A 177 -18.27 -12.74 8.69
C PRO A 177 -18.95 -12.95 10.05
N LEU A 178 -18.75 -12.01 10.95
CA LEU A 178 -19.45 -11.92 12.23
C LEU A 178 -20.39 -10.71 12.24
N THR A 179 -21.51 -10.86 12.94
CA THR A 179 -22.35 -9.70 13.32
C THR A 179 -21.63 -8.87 14.38
N ALA A 180 -22.02 -7.60 14.54
CA ALA A 180 -21.45 -6.72 15.56
C ALA A 180 -21.49 -7.36 16.97
N SER A 181 -22.61 -7.96 17.35
CA SER A 181 -22.77 -8.62 18.65
C SER A 181 -21.91 -9.88 18.80
N ALA A 182 -21.69 -10.64 17.73
CA ALA A 182 -20.80 -11.80 17.76
C ALA A 182 -19.33 -11.37 17.84
N PHE A 183 -18.94 -10.34 17.08
CA PHE A 183 -17.61 -9.78 17.13
C PHE A 183 -17.29 -9.18 18.50
N ALA A 184 -18.23 -8.46 19.13
CA ALA A 184 -18.03 -7.92 20.48
C ALA A 184 -17.76 -9.03 21.52
N ARG A 185 -18.42 -10.19 21.41
CA ARG A 185 -18.14 -11.34 22.28
C ARG A 185 -16.76 -11.94 22.03
N GLU A 186 -16.39 -12.13 20.77
CA GLU A 186 -15.06 -12.65 20.40
C GLU A 186 -13.96 -11.67 20.83
N LYS A 187 -14.17 -10.36 20.65
CA LYS A 187 -13.27 -9.31 21.09
C LYS A 187 -12.97 -9.38 22.57
N LEU A 188 -13.98 -9.54 23.41
CA LEU A 188 -13.79 -9.71 24.86
C LEU A 188 -13.10 -11.04 25.21
N LYS A 189 -13.49 -12.13 24.54
CA LYS A 189 -12.96 -13.48 24.81
C LYS A 189 -11.49 -13.63 24.43
N LEU A 190 -11.10 -13.08 23.28
CA LEU A 190 -9.76 -13.24 22.70
C LEU A 190 -8.88 -12.00 22.91
N ALA A 191 -9.42 -10.94 23.51
CA ALA A 191 -8.79 -9.62 23.59
C ALA A 191 -8.37 -9.10 22.20
N LEU A 192 -9.31 -9.11 21.24
CA LEU A 192 -9.03 -8.60 19.88
C LEU A 192 -8.73 -7.09 19.92
N PRO A 193 -7.83 -6.58 19.05
CA PRO A 193 -7.45 -5.17 19.04
C PRO A 193 -8.61 -4.23 18.69
N GLU A 194 -8.39 -2.95 18.99
CA GLU A 194 -9.27 -1.87 18.57
C GLU A 194 -9.16 -1.61 17.06
N PHE A 195 -10.17 -0.95 16.49
CA PHE A 195 -10.04 -0.34 15.17
C PHE A 195 -9.30 0.99 15.35
N ASP A 196 -8.08 1.07 14.84
CA ASP A 196 -7.20 2.26 14.91
C ASP A 196 -7.12 3.01 13.56
N GLY A 197 -7.46 2.32 12.46
CA GLY A 197 -7.53 2.88 11.12
C GLY A 197 -8.97 2.96 10.59
N ILE A 198 -9.34 4.14 10.07
CA ILE A 198 -10.60 4.36 9.35
C ILE A 198 -10.28 4.75 7.91
N ILE A 199 -10.79 3.97 6.98
CA ILE A 199 -10.73 4.26 5.55
C ILE A 199 -11.95 5.12 5.21
N VAL A 200 -11.73 6.42 5.11
CA VAL A 200 -12.76 7.32 4.58
C VAL A 200 -12.81 7.10 3.07
N SER A 201 -13.87 6.43 2.60
CA SER A 201 -14.21 6.36 1.17
C SER A 201 -14.09 7.76 0.58
N ARG A 202 -13.18 7.95 -0.38
CA ARG A 202 -13.07 9.19 -1.15
C ARG A 202 -14.21 9.32 -2.15
#